data_AF-A0A3P7N139-F1
#
_entry.id   AF-A0A3P7N139-F1
#
_cell.length_a   1.000
_cell.length_b   1.000
_cell.length_c   1.000
_cell.angle_alpha   90.00
_cell.angle_beta   90.00
_cell.angle_gamma   90.00
#
_symmetry.space_group_name_H-M   'P 1'
#
loop_
_entity.id
_entity.type
_entity.pdbx_description
1 polymer ?
#
loop_
_entity_poly.entity_id
_entity_poly.type
_entity_poly.pdbx_seq_one_letter_code
_entity_poly.pdbx_strand_id
1 'polypeptide(L)'
;MAKPFMNPRGLSWFVTGLFLVGDLAGEFYPGLGISVIMIAAVTYTAYVLGLSWNILLNTWPEYREHCRKPYPEIAKRAMGDVVRKIVSICIDITQFGIAVVYLLLSAKNIHDMIKVESKVDHRTQ
;
A
#
# COMPACT_ATOMS: atom_id res chain seq x y z
N MET A 1 27.02 -15.62 1.34
CA MET A 1 25.77 -14.87 1.15
C MET A 1 24.69 -15.89 0.77
N ALA A 2 23.80 -16.25 1.69
CA ALA A 2 22.81 -17.32 1.45
C ALA A 2 21.77 -16.87 0.42
N LYS A 3 21.38 -17.76 -0.50
CA LYS A 3 20.33 -17.49 -1.51
C LYS A 3 19.02 -17.13 -0.79
N PRO A 4 18.41 -15.96 -1.08
CA PRO A 4 17.13 -15.60 -0.47
C PRO A 4 16.05 -16.58 -0.91
N PHE A 5 15.23 -17.03 0.03
CA PHE A 5 14.11 -17.92 -0.23
C PHE A 5 12.99 -17.15 -0.95
N MET A 6 12.80 -17.45 -2.24
CA MET A 6 11.75 -16.87 -3.07
C MET A 6 10.45 -17.69 -2.89
N ASN A 7 9.45 -17.11 -2.25
CA ASN A 7 8.13 -17.74 -2.14
C ASN A 7 7.42 -17.68 -3.50
N PRO A 8 7.04 -18.82 -4.13
CA PRO A 8 6.38 -18.84 -5.44
C PRO A 8 4.96 -18.25 -5.43
N ARG A 9 4.40 -17.93 -4.25
CA ARG A 9 3.08 -17.30 -4.07
C ARG A 9 3.17 -15.79 -3.78
N GLY A 10 4.22 -15.12 -4.27
CA GLY A 10 4.32 -13.66 -4.19
C GLY A 10 3.26 -12.94 -5.04
N LEU A 11 2.96 -11.69 -4.71
CA LEU A 11 2.06 -10.84 -5.49
C LEU A 11 2.62 -10.69 -6.92
N SER A 12 1.82 -11.02 -7.93
CA SER A 12 2.24 -10.92 -9.34
C SER A 12 2.62 -9.48 -9.70
N TRP A 13 3.72 -9.31 -10.43
CA TRP A 13 4.23 -8.01 -10.91
C TRP A 13 3.12 -7.15 -11.55
N PHE A 14 2.17 -7.80 -12.21
CA PHE A 14 1.03 -7.15 -12.84
C PHE A 14 0.11 -6.44 -11.83
N VAL A 15 -0.21 -7.08 -10.70
CA VAL A 15 -1.07 -6.49 -9.66
C VAL A 15 -0.37 -5.29 -9.03
N THR A 16 0.93 -5.41 -8.77
CA THR A 16 1.77 -4.30 -8.29
C THR A 16 1.79 -3.14 -9.27
N GLY A 17 1.94 -3.41 -10.58
CA GLY A 17 1.91 -2.40 -11.62
C GLY A 17 0.56 -1.69 -11.71
N LEU A 18 -0.55 -2.42 -11.57
CA LEU A 18 -1.89 -1.85 -11.60
C LEU A 18 -2.15 -0.90 -10.41
N PHE A 19 -1.72 -1.28 -9.21
CA PHE A 19 -1.80 -0.41 -8.03
C PHE A 19 -0.95 0.86 -8.20
N LEU A 20 0.25 0.73 -8.78
CA LEU A 20 1.15 1.87 -9.00
C LEU A 20 0.60 2.86 -10.03
N VAL A 21 0.02 2.35 -11.13
CA VAL A 21 -0.62 3.20 -12.14
C VAL A 21 -1.88 3.87 -11.58
N GLY A 22 -2.64 3.16 -10.74
CA GLY A 22 -3.84 3.70 -10.08
C GLY A 22 -3.54 4.89 -9.15
N ASP A 23 -2.42 4.85 -8.41
CA ASP A 23 -1.99 5.97 -7.55
C ASP A 23 -1.40 7.15 -8.34
N LEU A 24 -0.84 6.90 -9.52
CA LEU A 24 -0.13 7.93 -10.32
C LEU A 24 -1.00 8.63 -11.36
N ALA A 25 -2.13 8.04 -11.77
CA ALA A 25 -2.94 8.54 -12.89
C ALA A 25 -3.59 9.92 -12.66
N GLY A 26 -3.50 10.50 -11.45
CA GLY A 26 -4.10 11.80 -11.10
C GLY A 26 -3.18 13.02 -11.20
N GLU A 27 -1.85 12.87 -11.23
CA GLU A 27 -0.91 13.99 -10.99
C GLU A 27 -0.08 14.35 -12.24
N PHE A 28 -0.69 15.00 -13.24
CA PHE A 28 0.03 15.39 -14.45
C PHE A 28 0.76 16.75 -14.38
N TYR A 29 0.69 17.54 -13.29
CA TYR A 29 1.39 18.85 -13.13
C TYR A 29 1.50 19.28 -11.65
N PRO A 30 2.13 20.43 -11.30
CA PRO A 30 3.55 20.65 -10.98
C PRO A 30 4.07 19.95 -9.69
N GLY A 31 3.30 19.03 -9.10
CA GLY A 31 3.70 18.24 -7.92
C GLY A 31 4.68 17.09 -8.22
N LEU A 32 4.92 16.81 -9.50
CA LEU A 32 5.67 15.65 -10.00
C LEU A 32 7.06 15.49 -9.35
N GLY A 33 7.77 16.59 -9.10
CA GLY A 33 9.09 16.54 -8.48
C GLY A 33 9.02 16.02 -7.03
N ILE A 34 8.03 16.47 -6.27
CA ILE A 34 7.84 16.07 -4.87
C ILE A 34 7.29 14.64 -4.80
N SER A 35 6.36 14.27 -5.67
CA SER A 35 5.82 12.91 -5.71
C SER A 35 6.89 11.89 -6.10
N VAL A 36 7.78 12.18 -7.05
CA VAL A 36 8.91 11.31 -7.39
C VAL A 36 9.86 11.10 -6.21
N ILE A 37 10.17 12.16 -5.45
CA ILE A 37 11.01 12.05 -4.24
C ILE A 37 10.32 11.19 -3.18
N MET A 38 9.03 11.40 -2.94
CA MET A 38 8.25 10.62 -1.98
C MET A 38 8.14 9.16 -2.40
N ILE A 39 7.93 8.88 -3.69
CA ILE A 39 7.91 7.52 -4.25
C ILE A 39 9.27 6.85 -4.05
N ALA A 40 10.37 7.55 -4.30
CA ALA A 40 11.71 7.01 -4.07
C ALA A 40 11.94 6.69 -2.58
N ALA A 41 11.52 7.56 -1.67
CA ALA A 41 11.60 7.34 -0.23
C ALA A 41 10.76 6.15 0.25
N VAL A 42 9.52 6.03 -0.24
CA VAL A 42 8.62 4.92 0.08
C VAL A 42 9.14 3.61 -0.51
N THR A 43 9.64 3.63 -1.74
CA THR A 43 10.23 2.46 -2.42
C THR A 43 11.47 1.98 -1.67
N TYR A 44 12.34 2.89 -1.23
CA TYR A 44 13.50 2.54 -0.43
C TYR A 44 13.09 1.89 0.90
N THR A 45 12.10 2.46 1.57
CA THR A 45 11.56 1.91 2.83
C THR A 45 10.96 0.51 2.60
N ALA A 46 10.20 0.31 1.53
CA ALA A 46 9.64 -0.98 1.15
C ALA A 46 10.73 -2.02 0.84
N TYR A 47 11.81 -1.61 0.19
CA TYR A 47 12.96 -2.48 -0.12
C TYR A 47 13.65 -2.99 1.16
N VAL A 48 13.95 -2.09 2.11
CA VAL A 48 14.57 -2.46 3.40
C VAL A 48 13.65 -3.40 4.20
N LEU A 49 12.35 -3.16 4.14
CA LEU A 49 11.35 -3.99 4.81
C LEU A 49 11.27 -5.39 4.19
N GLY A 50 11.36 -5.49 2.85
CA GLY A 50 11.47 -6.75 2.13
C GLY A 50 12.75 -7.53 2.44
N LEU A 51 13.88 -6.84 2.60
CA LEU A 51 15.13 -7.47 3.06
C LEU A 51 14.98 -8.02 4.48
N SER A 52 14.38 -7.26 5.38
CA SER A 52 14.12 -7.68 6.76
C SER A 52 13.24 -8.93 6.80
N TRP A 53 12.23 -9.00 5.94
CA TRP A 53 11.38 -10.18 5.77
C TRP A 53 12.17 -11.40 5.23
N ASN A 54 13.05 -11.20 4.25
CA ASN A 54 13.90 -12.28 3.72
C ASN A 54 14.86 -12.83 4.78
N ILE A 55 15.44 -11.98 5.63
CA ILE A 55 16.28 -12.40 6.75
C ILE A 55 15.46 -13.25 7.74
N LEU A 56 14.23 -12.83 8.04
CA LEU A 56 13.33 -13.57 8.92
C LEU A 56 13.00 -14.96 8.37
N LEU A 57 12.62 -15.05 7.09
CA LEU A 57 12.32 -16.31 6.39
C LEU A 57 13.52 -17.27 6.30
N ASN A 58 14.74 -16.72 6.20
CA ASN A 58 15.97 -17.51 6.20
C ASN A 58 16.33 -18.03 7.59
N THR A 59 16.03 -17.27 8.64
CA THR A 59 16.36 -17.64 10.03
C THR A 59 15.32 -18.59 10.64
N TRP A 60 14.04 -18.42 10.31
CA TRP A 60 12.94 -19.15 10.92
C TRP A 60 12.05 -19.78 9.84
N PRO A 61 12.17 -21.11 9.58
CA PRO A 61 11.40 -21.77 8.53
C PRO A 61 9.91 -21.89 8.84
N GLU A 62 9.50 -21.72 10.11
CA GLU A 62 8.11 -21.73 10.57
C GLU A 62 7.23 -20.68 9.87
N TYR A 63 7.81 -19.54 9.48
CA TYR A 63 7.08 -18.45 8.82
C TYR A 63 6.90 -18.64 7.30
N ARG A 64 7.32 -19.78 6.71
CA ARG A 64 7.28 -20.03 5.26
C ARG A 64 5.91 -20.44 4.71
N GLU A 65 5.04 -21.04 5.52
CA GLU A 65 3.77 -21.63 5.07
C GLU A 65 2.57 -20.69 5.21
N HIS A 66 2.46 -19.97 6.34
CA HIS A 66 1.33 -19.06 6.58
C HIS A 66 1.64 -18.00 7.63
N CYS A 67 1.71 -16.73 7.21
CA CYS A 67 1.84 -15.61 8.14
C CYS A 67 0.76 -14.57 7.84
N ARG A 68 -0.27 -14.48 8.70
CA ARG A 68 -1.43 -13.59 8.48
C ARG A 68 -1.09 -12.10 8.60
N LYS A 69 -0.03 -11.74 9.34
CA LYS A 69 0.44 -10.35 9.50
C LYS A 69 1.99 -10.32 9.49
N PRO A 70 2.64 -10.09 8.33
CA PRO A 70 4.11 -10.16 8.22
C PRO A 70 4.83 -9.03 8.97
N TYR A 71 4.33 -7.78 8.89
CA TYR A 71 5.01 -6.63 9.48
C TYR A 71 5.09 -6.65 11.02
N PRO A 72 4.01 -6.99 11.75
CA PRO A 72 4.08 -7.12 13.20
C PRO A 72 4.98 -8.28 13.68
N GLU A 73 5.15 -9.34 12.88
CA GLU A 73 6.04 -10.47 13.22
C GLU A 73 7.53 -10.12 13.03
N ILE A 74 7.87 -9.36 11.97
CA ILE A 74 9.22 -8.79 11.82
C ILE A 74 9.52 -7.89 13.03
N ALA A 75 8.59 -7.01 13.39
CA ALA A 75 8.73 -6.11 14.53
C ALA A 75 8.86 -6.85 15.86
N LYS A 76 8.06 -7.91 16.07
CA LYS A 76 8.14 -8.77 17.25
C LYS A 76 9.54 -9.37 17.42
N ARG A 77 10.13 -9.86 16.34
CA ARG A 77 11.44 -10.52 16.38
C ARG A 77 12.60 -9.54 16.48
N ALA A 78 12.41 -8.29 16.05
CA ALA A 78 13.42 -7.24 16.15
C ALA A 78 13.46 -6.55 17.54
N MET A 79 12.30 -6.21 18.12
CA MET A 79 12.21 -5.39 19.34
C MET A 79 11.18 -5.88 20.38
N GLY A 80 10.57 -7.05 20.18
CA GLY A 80 9.65 -7.67 21.14
C GLY A 80 8.16 -7.34 20.96
N ASP A 81 7.33 -7.85 21.87
CA ASP A 81 5.86 -7.84 21.74
C ASP A 81 5.23 -6.44 21.85
N VAL A 82 5.90 -5.48 22.49
CA VAL A 82 5.42 -4.09 22.59
C VAL A 82 5.41 -3.43 21.20
N VAL A 83 6.51 -3.54 20.47
CA VAL A 83 6.64 -2.94 19.13
C VAL A 83 5.71 -3.63 18.12
N ARG A 84 5.48 -4.94 18.27
CA ARG A 84 4.46 -5.67 17.49
C ARG A 84 3.07 -5.03 17.61
N LYS A 85 2.64 -4.67 18.83
CA LYS A 85 1.33 -4.02 19.05
C LYS A 85 1.29 -2.64 18.42
N ILE A 86 2.34 -1.84 18.61
CA ILE A 86 2.45 -0.49 18.04
C ILE A 86 2.35 -0.55 16.50
N VAL A 87 3.11 -1.44 15.86
CA VAL A 87 3.10 -1.59 14.39
C VAL A 87 1.74 -2.05 13.88
N SER A 88 1.06 -2.98 14.57
CA SER A 88 -0.31 -3.37 14.17
C SER A 88 -1.27 -2.19 14.24
N ILE A 89 -1.27 -1.43 15.34
CA ILE A 89 -2.15 -0.27 15.51
C ILE A 89 -1.88 0.78 14.43
N CYS A 90 -0.61 1.05 14.13
CA CYS A 90 -0.22 1.99 13.08
C CYS A 90 -0.79 1.59 11.71
N ILE A 91 -0.67 0.31 11.34
CA ILE A 91 -1.21 -0.22 10.07
C ILE A 91 -2.74 -0.11 10.04
N ASP A 92 -3.42 -0.46 11.13
CA ASP A 92 -4.88 -0.41 11.21
C ASP A 92 -5.39 1.05 11.03
N ILE A 93 -4.70 2.03 11.63
CA ILE A 93 -5.01 3.46 11.47
C ILE A 93 -4.78 3.92 10.02
N THR A 94 -3.66 3.54 9.40
CA THR A 94 -3.37 3.92 8.00
C THR A 94 -4.39 3.33 7.03
N GLN A 95 -4.75 2.04 7.19
CA GLN A 95 -5.76 1.41 6.35
C GLN A 95 -7.13 2.06 6.51
N PHE A 96 -7.52 2.41 7.74
CA PHE A 96 -8.75 3.16 7.98
C PHE A 96 -8.73 4.52 7.29
N GLY A 97 -7.63 5.27 7.42
CA GLY A 97 -7.47 6.56 6.76
C GLY A 97 -7.61 6.48 5.24
N ILE A 98 -6.92 5.53 4.61
CA ILE A 98 -6.99 5.29 3.16
C ILE A 98 -8.42 4.93 2.73
N ALA A 99 -9.09 4.03 3.48
CA ALA A 99 -10.46 3.62 3.18
C ALA A 99 -11.43 4.81 3.22
N VAL A 100 -11.32 5.68 4.23
CA VAL A 100 -12.15 6.89 4.35
C VAL A 100 -11.90 7.85 3.19
N VAL A 101 -10.64 8.09 2.81
CA VAL A 101 -10.28 8.97 1.68
C VAL A 101 -10.86 8.44 0.36
N TYR A 102 -10.71 7.14 0.08
CA TYR A 102 -11.27 6.55 -1.13
C TYR A 102 -12.81 6.58 -1.15
N LEU A 103 -13.46 6.43 0.00
CA LEU A 103 -14.91 6.55 0.10
C LEU A 103 -15.37 7.97 -0.24
N LEU A 104 -14.69 8.99 0.30
CA LEU A 104 -14.98 10.40 -0.01
C LEU A 104 -14.73 10.74 -1.47
N LEU A 105 -13.65 10.25 -2.07
CA LEU A 105 -13.36 10.42 -3.48
C LEU A 105 -14.45 9.79 -4.35
N SER A 106 -14.91 8.59 -3.99
CA SER A 106 -15.98 7.89 -4.69
C SER A 106 -17.31 8.65 -4.60
N ALA A 107 -17.65 9.17 -3.41
CA ALA A 107 -18.85 9.98 -3.21
C ALA A 107 -18.82 11.27 -4.06
N LYS A 108 -17.66 11.93 -4.14
CA LYS A 108 -17.47 13.11 -5.01
C LYS A 108 -17.65 12.77 -6.48
N ASN A 109 -17.03 11.70 -6.97
CA ASN A 109 -17.16 11.26 -8.35
C ASN A 109 -18.63 10.97 -8.72
N ILE A 110 -19.39 10.34 -7.83
CA ILE A 110 -20.83 10.08 -8.03
C ILE A 110 -21.64 11.39 -8.04
N HIS A 111 -21.34 12.31 -7.11
CA HIS A 111 -22.04 13.59 -7.04
C HIS A 111 -21.84 14.43 -8.30
N ASP A 112 -20.60 14.51 -8.81
CA ASP A 112 -20.28 15.23 -10.03
C ASP A 112 -20.98 14.62 -11.25
N MET A 113 -21.03 13.29 -11.34
CA MET A 113 -21.77 12.59 -12.40
C MET A 113 -23.26 12.94 -12.39
N ILE A 114 -23.92 12.90 -11.23
CA ILE A 114 -25.35 13.25 -11.10
C ILE A 114 -25.59 14.72 -11.46
N LYS A 115 -24.68 15.63 -11.05
CA LYS A 115 -24.78 17.05 -11.37
C LYS A 115 -24.64 17.32 -12.87
N VAL A 116 -23.78 16.57 -13.57
CA VAL A 116 -23.63 16.68 -15.02
C VAL A 116 -24.91 16.24 -15.72
N GLU A 117 -25.49 15.10 -15.36
CA GLU A 117 -26.76 14.61 -15.92
C GLU A 117 -27.90 15.63 -15.74
N SER A 118 -28.07 16.18 -14.54
CA SER A 118 -29.08 17.22 -14.28
C SER A 118 -28.82 18.50 -15.08
N LYS A 119 -27.56 18.87 -15.32
CA LYS A 119 -27.20 20.05 -16.10
C LYS A 119 -27.30 19.84 -17.62
N VAL A 120 -27.25 18.59 -18.07
CA VAL A 120 -27.51 18.20 -19.47
C VAL A 120 -29.01 18.27 -19.75
N ASP A 121 -29.85 17.72 -18.88
CA ASP A 121 -31.32 17.73 -19.01
C ASP A 121 -31.89 19.15 -19.17
N HIS A 122 -31.41 20.10 -18.35
CA HIS A 122 -31.80 21.52 -18.43
C HIS A 122 -31.29 22.27 -19.68
N ARG A 123 -30.35 21.72 -20.46
CA ARG A 123 -29.81 22.37 -21.66
C ARG A 123 -30.42 21.84 -22.96
N THR A 124 -31.18 20.75 -22.87
CA THR A 124 -31.90 20.10 -23.97
C THR A 124 -33.37 20.51 -24.08
N GLN A 125 -33.85 21.40 -23.20
CA GLN A 125 -35.11 22.16 -23.36
C GLN A 125 -34.82 23.60 -23.75
#